data_AF-A0AA45JK59-F1
#
_entry.id   AF-A0AA45JK59-F1
#
_cell.length_a   1.000
_cell.length_b   1.000
_cell.length_c   1.000
_cell.angle_alpha   90.00
_cell.angle_beta   90.00
_cell.angle_gamma   90.00
#
_symmetry.space_group_name_H-M   'P 1'
#
loop_
_entity.id
_entity.type
_entity.pdbx_description
1 polymer ?
#
loop_
_entity_poly.entity_id
_entity_poly.type
_entity_poly.pdbx_seq_one_letter_code
_entity_poly.pdbx_strand_id
1 'polypeptide(L)' 'MGSKKKAVRVRDLKPKKKCCRKDLRCMRCPVVVHRLRKLDVDEMNRKQIQKAIKKARAA' A
#
# COMPACT_ATOMS: atom_id res chain seq x y z
N MET A 1 0.21 18.75 -20.83
CA MET A 1 1.09 18.11 -19.83
C MET A 1 0.23 17.25 -18.90
N GLY A 2 0.41 15.92 -18.96
CA GLY A 2 -0.52 14.94 -18.41
C GLY A 2 -0.72 15.03 -16.90
N SER A 3 -1.98 15.10 -16.49
CA SER A 3 -2.46 15.13 -15.11
C SER A 3 -2.14 13.81 -14.37
N LYS A 4 -0.90 13.66 -13.89
CA LYS A 4 -0.47 12.58 -12.97
C LYS A 4 -1.02 12.80 -11.55
N LYS A 5 -2.34 12.80 -11.35
CA LYS A 5 -2.95 12.80 -10.01
C LYS A 5 -4.24 11.97 -10.14
N LYS A 6 -4.31 10.70 -9.73
CA LYS A 6 -4.38 10.26 -8.34
C LYS A 6 -3.87 8.80 -8.22
N ALA A 7 -2.57 8.56 -8.36
CA ALA A 7 -2.00 7.46 -7.59
C ALA A 7 -1.93 8.02 -6.16
N VAL A 8 -2.89 7.66 -5.30
CA VAL A 8 -2.73 7.91 -3.85
C VAL A 8 -1.42 7.24 -3.51
N ARG A 9 -0.36 8.04 -3.40
CA ARG A 9 1.00 7.55 -3.22
C ARG A 9 0.94 6.75 -1.93
N VAL A 10 1.13 5.45 -2.06
CA VAL A 10 1.13 4.54 -0.92
C VAL A 10 2.20 4.96 0.09
N ARG A 11 3.20 5.73 -0.38
CA ARG A 11 4.23 6.45 0.38
C ARG A 11 3.65 7.41 1.43
N ASP A 12 2.56 8.12 1.10
CA ASP A 12 1.91 9.09 1.99
C ASP A 12 0.92 8.46 2.98
N LEU A 13 0.69 7.14 2.90
CA LEU A 13 -0.14 6.45 3.89
C LEU A 13 0.58 6.38 5.23
N LYS A 14 0.10 7.16 6.19
CA LYS A 14 0.56 7.09 7.57
C LYS A 14 0.06 5.79 8.22
N PRO A 15 0.96 4.95 8.76
CA PRO A 15 0.56 3.73 9.44
C PRO A 15 -0.19 4.05 10.74
N LYS A 16 -1.09 3.16 11.14
CA LYS A 16 -1.74 3.20 12.46
C LYS A 16 -0.71 2.91 13.56
N LYS A 17 -0.98 3.42 14.77
CA LYS A 17 -0.16 3.17 15.98
C LYS A 17 -0.08 1.68 16.36
N LYS A 18 -1.15 0.90 16.13
CA LYS A 18 -1.20 -0.54 16.40
C LYS A 18 -1.75 -1.32 15.20
N CYS A 19 -1.32 -2.58 15.06
CA CYS A 19 -1.86 -3.52 14.08
C CYS A 19 -3.35 -3.77 14.34
N CYS A 20 -4.17 -3.83 13.29
CA CYS A 20 -5.60 -4.06 13.42
C CYS A 20 -5.98 -5.49 13.78
N ARG A 21 -5.04 -6.46 13.70
CA ARG A 21 -5.22 -7.90 13.99
C ARG A 21 -6.39 -8.61 13.28
N LYS A 22 -7.07 -7.95 12.35
CA LYS A 22 -8.09 -8.53 11.48
C LYS A 22 -7.49 -9.57 10.53
N ASP A 23 -8.27 -10.59 10.18
CA ASP A 23 -7.91 -11.62 9.20
C ASP A 23 -7.47 -11.00 7.86
N LEU A 24 -8.20 -9.98 7.40
CA LEU A 24 -7.80 -9.16 6.27
C LEU A 24 -7.27 -7.81 6.75
N ARG A 25 -5.94 -7.62 6.66
CA ARG A 25 -5.29 -6.42 7.19
C ARG A 25 -5.76 -5.15 6.45
N CYS A 26 -5.91 -4.06 7.20
CA CYS A 26 -6.29 -2.77 6.64
C CYS A 26 -5.11 -2.09 5.93
N MET A 27 -5.40 -1.17 4.99
CA MET A 27 -4.39 -0.43 4.22
C MET A 27 -3.41 0.38 5.07
N ARG A 28 -3.83 0.83 6.25
CA ARG A 28 -3.00 1.59 7.20
C ARG A 28 -2.36 0.71 8.27
N CYS A 29 -2.45 -0.61 8.15
CA CYS A 29 -1.78 -1.50 9.09
C CYS A 29 -0.26 -1.27 9.01
N PRO A 30 0.45 -1.11 10.14
CA PRO A 30 1.90 -0.88 10.11
C PRO A 30 2.65 -1.93 9.29
N VAL A 31 2.22 -3.20 9.35
CA VAL A 31 2.82 -4.29 8.54
C VAL A 31 2.56 -4.10 7.04
N VAL A 32 1.34 -3.72 6.66
CA VAL A 32 0.95 -3.49 5.26
C VAL A 32 1.71 -2.30 4.69
N VAL A 33 1.76 -1.18 5.41
CA VAL A 33 2.49 0.02 5.00
C VAL A 33 3.99 -0.26 4.88
N HIS A 34 4.58 -0.99 5.83
CA HIS A 34 5.99 -1.35 5.77
C HIS A 34 6.33 -2.24 4.56
N ARG A 35 5.49 -3.24 4.25
CA ARG A 35 5.63 -4.08 3.05
C ARG A 35 5.49 -3.27 1.78
N LEU A 36 4.51 -2.37 1.72
CA LEU A 36 4.29 -1.53 0.54
C LEU A 36 5.39 -0.49 0.34
N ARG A 37 6.05 -0.03 1.42
CA ARG A 37 7.22 0.87 1.34
C ARG A 37 8.49 0.16 0.86
N LYS A 38 8.63 -1.13 1.16
CA LYS A 38 9.72 -1.97 0.63
C LYS A 38 9.58 -2.27 -0.87
N LEU A 39 8.38 -2.10 -1.42
CA LEU A 39 8.14 -2.24 -2.84
C LEU A 39 8.31 -0.87 -3.49
N ASP A 40 9.06 -0.81 -4.59
CA ASP A 40 9.14 0.39 -5.42
C ASP A 40 7.85 0.60 -6.23
N VAL A 41 6.78 0.91 -5.48
CA VAL A 41 5.44 1.21 -6.00
C VAL A 41 5.40 2.45 -6.89
N ASP A 42 6.47 3.24 -6.95
CA ASP A 42 6.59 4.42 -7.81
C ASP A 42 6.82 4.03 -9.28
N GLU A 43 7.55 2.94 -9.52
CA GLU A 43 7.85 2.42 -10.87
C GLU A 43 6.84 1.35 -11.32
N MET A 44 5.95 0.90 -10.44
CA MET A 44 4.98 -0.14 -10.75
C MET A 44 3.78 0.38 -11.54
N ASN A 45 3.34 -0.42 -12.51
CA ASN A 45 2.11 -0.17 -13.25
C ASN A 45 0.87 -0.37 -12.36
N ARG A 46 -0.26 0.27 -12.67
CA ARG A 46 -1.51 0.23 -11.85
C ARG A 46 -1.96 -1.20 -11.51
N LYS A 47 -1.85 -2.13 -12.44
CA LYS A 47 -2.19 -3.56 -12.23
C LYS A 47 -1.26 -4.23 -11.20
N GLN A 48 0.03 -3.89 -11.23
CA GLN A 48 1.01 -4.40 -10.27
C GLN A 48 0.78 -3.82 -8.88
N ILE A 49 0.46 -2.52 -8.78
CA ILE A 49 0.11 -1.88 -7.50
C ILE A 49 -1.10 -2.57 -6.85
N GLN A 50 -2.16 -2.85 -7.60
CA GLN A 50 -3.33 -3.55 -7.06
C GLN A 50 -2.99 -4.97 -6.57
N LYS A 51 -2.14 -5.71 -7.31
CA LYS A 51 -1.66 -7.03 -6.90
C LYS A 51 -0.80 -6.95 -5.63
N ALA A 52 0.09 -5.97 -5.55
CA ALA A 52 0.95 -5.72 -4.39
C ALA A 52 0.13 -5.39 -3.15
N ILE A 53 -0.90 -4.55 -3.27
CA ILE A 53 -1.83 -4.23 -2.17
C ILE A 53 -2.57 -5.48 -1.69
N LYS A 54 -3.10 -6.30 -2.61
CA LYS A 54 -3.79 -7.55 -2.24
C LYS A 54 -2.84 -8.50 -1.50
N LYS A 55 -1.63 -8.71 -2.02
CA LYS A 55 -0.59 -9.53 -1.36
C LYS A 55 -0.21 -9.00 0.02
N ALA A 56 -0.05 -7.68 0.16
CA ALA A 56 0.34 -7.08 1.42
C ALA A 56 -0.74 -7.26 2.51
N ARG A 57 -2.03 -7.24 2.14
CA ARG A 57 -3.18 -7.34 3.06
C ARG A 57 -3.54 -8.77 3.47
N ALA A 58 -3.28 -9.75 2.62
CA ALA A 58 -3.64 -11.16 2.81
C ALA A 58 -2.58 -11.99 3.56
N ALA A 59 -1.52 -11.35 4.05
CA ALA A 59 -0.40 -11.99 4.74
C ALA A 59 -0.15 -11.34 6.10
#